data_AF-A0A660RF78-F1
#
_entry.id   AF-A0A660RF78-F1
#
_cell.length_a   1.000
_cell.length_b   1.000
_cell.length_c   1.000
_cell.angle_alpha   90.00
_cell.angle_beta   90.00
_cell.angle_gamma   90.00
#
_symmetry.space_group_name_H-M   'P 1'
#
loop_
_entity.id
_entity.type
_entity.pdbx_description
1 polymer ?
#
loop_
_entity_poly.entity_id
_entity_poly.type
_entity_poly.pdbx_seq_one_letter_code
_entity_poly.pdbx_strand_id
1 'polypeptide(L)'
;IPVERHEESRPTIAELSEVVKLAEMTKFLDGKLYVVHVSSGLTVEEIKRGFHDIVGEGLFLESCPQYFYFTKDIYKKEKGYLYTLTPPLRSDVERKKLMDNIDVISTIGTDHCPFNKEDKLGRFTKEIPMGIGSIEFSFVLMHTLFGDSVIDKFTKNVAKIHGLYPKKGTLLPGSDADMVIFDPEARWRIGEHHSRSNYNPYEGLEVRGKIISTISRGNFIVKDGIFIGGEGRFLKRRL
;
A
#
# COMPACT_ATOMS: atom_id res chain seq x y z
N ILE A 1 17.54 10.54 14.99
CA ILE A 1 17.71 11.58 13.94
C ILE A 1 16.52 12.54 14.07
N PRO A 2 16.65 13.85 13.84
CA PRO A 2 15.51 14.77 13.84
C PRO A 2 14.45 14.35 12.80
N VAL A 3 13.16 14.61 13.05
CA VAL A 3 12.07 14.23 12.13
C VAL A 3 12.30 14.73 10.71
N GLU A 4 12.72 15.98 10.56
CA GLU A 4 13.04 16.61 9.26
C GLU A 4 14.07 15.85 8.42
N ARG A 5 14.91 15.01 9.06
CA ARG A 5 15.95 14.19 8.45
C ARG A 5 15.63 12.70 8.52
N HIS A 6 14.38 12.32 8.78
CA HIS A 6 13.97 10.92 8.98
C HIS A 6 14.41 9.99 7.84
N GLU A 7 14.33 10.44 6.58
CA GLU A 7 14.78 9.66 5.41
C GLU A 7 16.27 9.28 5.47
N GLU A 8 17.12 10.14 6.03
CA GLU A 8 18.56 9.88 6.16
C GLU A 8 18.88 8.74 7.14
N SER A 9 17.93 8.37 8.01
CA SER A 9 18.11 7.22 8.90
C SER A 9 18.19 5.90 8.15
N ARG A 10 17.56 5.83 6.97
CA ARG A 10 17.45 4.64 6.12
C ARG A 10 17.37 5.10 4.65
N PRO A 11 18.46 5.64 4.08
CA PRO A 11 18.44 6.19 2.73
C PRO A 11 18.07 5.14 1.68
N THR A 12 17.69 5.57 0.48
CA THR A 12 17.31 4.68 -0.64
C THR A 12 18.26 3.49 -0.82
N ILE A 13 19.58 3.72 -0.71
CA ILE A 13 20.59 2.68 -0.87
C ILE A 13 20.43 1.50 0.11
N ALA A 14 19.90 1.73 1.32
CA ALA A 14 19.69 0.67 2.30
C ALA A 14 18.57 -0.29 1.89
N GLU A 15 17.52 0.23 1.25
CA GLU A 15 16.45 -0.60 0.67
C GLU A 15 16.97 -1.33 -0.57
N LEU A 16 17.63 -0.61 -1.48
CA LEU A 16 18.17 -1.16 -2.71
C LEU A 16 19.14 -2.32 -2.45
N SER A 17 20.12 -2.13 -1.56
CA SER A 17 21.16 -3.13 -1.33
C SER A 17 20.61 -4.44 -0.78
N GLU A 18 19.65 -4.37 0.14
CA GLU A 18 19.05 -5.58 0.72
C GLU A 18 18.08 -6.26 -0.25
N VAL A 19 17.29 -5.49 -1.00
CA VAL A 19 16.34 -6.07 -1.96
C VAL A 19 17.07 -6.78 -3.11
N VAL A 20 18.13 -6.17 -3.68
CA VAL A 20 18.94 -6.82 -4.72
C VAL A 20 19.62 -8.08 -4.19
N LYS A 21 20.23 -8.01 -3.01
CA LYS A 21 20.87 -9.18 -2.37
C LYS A 21 19.88 -10.34 -2.20
N LEU A 22 18.67 -10.06 -1.70
CA LEU A 22 17.65 -11.09 -1.52
C LEU A 22 17.11 -11.61 -2.86
N ALA A 23 17.00 -10.76 -3.89
CA ALA A 23 16.62 -11.17 -5.24
C ALA A 23 17.66 -12.14 -5.86
N GLU A 24 18.95 -11.86 -5.72
CA GLU A 24 20.04 -12.78 -6.14
C GLU A 24 19.91 -14.14 -5.45
N MET A 25 19.73 -14.15 -4.12
CA MET A 25 19.55 -15.40 -3.37
C MET A 25 18.30 -16.17 -3.83
N THR A 26 17.22 -15.45 -4.14
CA THR A 26 15.97 -16.05 -4.62
C THR A 26 16.17 -16.71 -5.98
N LYS A 27 16.84 -16.01 -6.90
CA LYS A 27 17.17 -16.52 -8.22
C LYS A 27 18.08 -17.76 -8.14
N PHE A 28 19.11 -17.71 -7.31
CA PHE A 28 20.04 -18.81 -7.13
C PHE A 28 19.38 -20.09 -6.58
N LEU A 29 18.38 -19.93 -5.70
CA LEU A 29 17.69 -21.04 -5.04
C LEU A 29 16.42 -21.52 -5.77
N ASP A 30 16.04 -20.88 -6.89
CA ASP A 30 14.71 -21.06 -7.52
C ASP A 30 13.58 -20.89 -6.49
N GLY A 31 13.75 -19.88 -5.62
CA GLY A 31 12.89 -19.62 -4.47
C GLY A 31 11.73 -18.67 -4.77
N LYS A 32 10.98 -18.33 -3.71
CA LYS A 32 9.98 -17.26 -3.75
C LYS A 32 10.30 -16.18 -2.73
N LEU A 33 10.22 -14.92 -3.15
CA LEU A 33 10.45 -13.74 -2.34
C LEU A 33 9.31 -12.75 -2.50
N TYR A 34 8.76 -12.30 -1.38
CA TYR A 34 7.79 -11.21 -1.31
C TYR A 34 8.40 -10.04 -0.53
N VAL A 35 8.71 -8.96 -1.23
CA VAL A 35 9.26 -7.75 -0.65
C VAL A 35 8.12 -6.80 -0.29
N VAL A 36 7.88 -6.63 1.01
CA VAL A 36 6.85 -5.71 1.52
C VAL A 36 7.25 -4.25 1.33
N HIS A 37 6.24 -3.37 1.26
CA HIS A 37 6.33 -1.90 1.39
C HIS A 37 7.55 -1.24 0.69
N VAL A 38 7.86 -1.66 -0.54
CA VAL A 38 8.88 -1.04 -1.40
C VAL A 38 8.53 0.42 -1.61
N SER A 39 9.49 1.30 -1.33
CA SER A 39 9.29 2.76 -1.32
C SER A 39 10.18 3.49 -2.33
N SER A 40 11.25 2.84 -2.77
CA SER A 40 12.29 3.40 -3.62
C SER A 40 12.02 3.07 -5.09
N GLY A 41 11.87 4.10 -5.92
CA GLY A 41 11.75 3.93 -7.36
C GLY A 41 13.02 3.37 -7.99
N LEU A 42 14.21 3.75 -7.50
CA LEU A 42 15.47 3.15 -7.93
C LEU A 42 15.52 1.64 -7.66
N THR A 43 15.01 1.21 -6.51
CA THR A 43 14.95 -0.23 -6.18
C THR A 43 14.10 -0.99 -7.20
N VAL A 44 12.97 -0.43 -7.59
CA VAL A 44 12.08 -1.04 -8.58
C VAL A 44 12.73 -1.07 -9.96
N GLU A 45 13.40 0.01 -10.40
CA GLU A 45 14.14 0.05 -11.67
C GLU A 45 15.23 -1.04 -11.72
N GLU A 46 15.98 -1.20 -10.63
CA GLU A 46 17.04 -2.19 -10.54
C GLU A 46 16.49 -3.62 -10.56
N ILE A 47 15.39 -3.87 -9.84
CA ILE A 47 14.70 -5.17 -9.88
C ILE A 47 14.15 -5.46 -11.28
N LYS A 48 13.51 -4.48 -11.92
CA LYS A 48 13.02 -4.59 -13.30
C LYS A 48 14.15 -4.90 -14.26
N ARG A 49 15.33 -4.30 -14.10
CA ARG A 49 16.47 -4.52 -15.00
C ARG A 49 17.15 -5.88 -14.77
N GLY A 50 17.48 -6.20 -13.52
CA GLY A 50 18.31 -7.36 -13.17
C GLY A 50 17.55 -8.68 -13.04
N PHE A 51 16.25 -8.62 -12.74
CA PHE A 51 15.46 -9.79 -12.34
C PHE A 51 14.12 -9.88 -13.09
N HIS A 52 14.01 -9.25 -14.26
CA HIS A 52 12.78 -9.27 -15.08
C HIS A 52 12.24 -10.67 -15.36
N ASP A 53 13.11 -11.69 -15.37
CA ASP A 53 12.78 -13.08 -15.63
C ASP A 53 12.08 -13.79 -14.46
N ILE A 54 12.19 -13.26 -13.23
CA ILE A 54 11.55 -13.83 -12.04
C ILE A 54 10.53 -12.89 -11.39
N VAL A 55 10.49 -11.61 -11.78
CA VAL A 55 9.53 -10.63 -11.26
C VAL A 55 8.10 -11.02 -11.66
N GLY A 56 7.19 -11.05 -10.68
CA GLY A 56 5.81 -11.47 -10.86
C GLY A 56 5.58 -12.99 -10.85
N GLU A 57 6.65 -13.79 -10.74
CA GLU A 57 6.59 -15.25 -10.68
C GLU A 57 7.24 -15.83 -9.40
N GLY A 58 8.53 -15.52 -9.21
CA GLY A 58 9.30 -15.88 -8.01
C GLY A 58 9.57 -14.68 -7.10
N LEU A 59 9.68 -13.49 -7.67
CA LEU A 59 9.94 -12.24 -6.96
C LEU A 59 8.73 -11.31 -7.06
N PHE A 60 8.15 -10.97 -5.92
CA PHE A 60 6.98 -10.11 -5.83
C PHE A 60 7.31 -8.86 -5.03
N LEU A 61 6.85 -7.71 -5.53
CA LEU A 61 7.02 -6.42 -4.86
C LEU A 61 5.65 -5.90 -4.42
N GLU A 62 5.54 -5.52 -3.15
CA GLU A 62 4.41 -4.78 -2.62
C GLU A 62 4.83 -3.32 -2.43
N SER A 63 3.97 -2.37 -2.79
CA SER A 63 4.12 -0.97 -2.38
C SER A 63 2.84 -0.48 -1.68
N CYS A 64 2.83 0.78 -1.20
CA CYS A 64 1.75 1.34 -0.41
C CYS A 64 1.43 2.78 -0.86
N PRO A 65 0.16 3.24 -0.78
CA PRO A 65 -0.27 4.53 -1.34
C PRO A 65 0.54 5.74 -0.89
N GLN A 66 1.00 5.75 0.35
CA GLN A 66 1.81 6.85 0.90
C GLN A 66 3.08 7.15 0.11
N TYR A 67 3.69 6.14 -0.52
CA TYR A 67 4.90 6.32 -1.32
C TYR A 67 4.62 6.94 -2.69
N PHE A 68 3.37 6.90 -3.15
CA PHE A 68 2.92 7.52 -4.41
C PHE A 68 2.39 8.95 -4.19
N TYR A 69 1.93 9.27 -2.99
CA TYR A 69 1.31 10.56 -2.68
C TYR A 69 2.25 11.54 -1.97
N PHE A 70 3.11 11.06 -1.06
CA PHE A 70 3.94 11.93 -0.23
C PHE A 70 5.42 11.80 -0.55
N THR A 71 6.17 12.85 -0.26
CA THR A 71 7.63 12.90 -0.37
C THR A 71 8.24 13.25 0.98
N LYS A 72 9.54 13.02 1.13
CA LYS A 72 10.31 13.35 2.34
C LYS A 72 10.23 14.82 2.74
N ASP A 73 9.90 15.72 1.84
CA ASP A 73 9.76 17.15 2.15
C ASP A 73 8.61 17.42 3.13
N ILE A 74 7.65 16.49 3.27
CA ILE A 74 6.61 16.58 4.28
C ILE A 74 7.17 16.59 5.71
N TYR A 75 8.33 15.96 5.93
CA TYR A 75 8.98 15.91 7.24
C TYR A 75 9.48 17.26 7.74
N LYS A 76 9.67 18.22 6.82
CA LYS A 76 10.12 19.58 7.15
C LYS A 76 8.96 20.50 7.52
N LYS A 77 7.71 20.06 7.32
CA LYS A 77 6.52 20.83 7.71
C LYS A 77 6.29 20.71 9.21
N GLU A 78 5.56 21.67 9.78
CA GLU A 78 5.21 21.72 11.21
C GLU A 78 4.63 20.39 11.73
N LYS A 79 3.78 19.74 10.93
CA LYS A 79 3.14 18.45 11.26
C LYS A 79 3.80 17.24 10.58
N GLY A 80 5.05 17.38 10.13
CA GLY A 80 5.78 16.32 9.43
C GLY A 80 5.94 15.04 10.25
N TYR A 81 5.96 15.15 11.58
CA TYR A 81 6.01 14.03 12.51
C TYR A 81 4.82 13.06 12.37
N LEU A 82 3.66 13.50 11.88
CA LEU A 82 2.50 12.64 11.64
C LEU A 82 2.73 11.65 10.48
N TYR A 83 3.70 11.93 9.61
CA TYR A 83 4.01 11.14 8.42
C TYR A 83 5.21 10.19 8.63
N THR A 84 5.70 10.03 9.85
CA THR A 84 6.80 9.10 10.14
C THR A 84 6.36 7.64 9.99
N LEU A 85 7.05 6.91 9.11
CA LEU A 85 6.88 5.46 8.90
C LEU A 85 8.20 4.84 8.43
N THR A 86 8.25 3.52 8.28
CA THR A 86 9.43 2.80 7.80
C THR A 86 9.01 1.75 6.76
N PRO A 87 9.58 1.72 5.54
CA PRO A 87 10.59 2.65 5.00
C PRO A 87 10.13 4.12 4.98
N PRO A 88 11.06 5.09 5.12
CA PRO A 88 10.71 6.51 5.11
C PRO A 88 10.22 6.94 3.72
N LEU A 89 9.43 8.02 3.68
CA LEU A 89 9.07 8.68 2.42
C LEU A 89 10.33 9.13 1.68
N ARG A 90 10.32 9.05 0.35
CA ARG A 90 11.49 9.33 -0.51
C ARG A 90 11.42 10.69 -1.18
N SER A 91 12.45 11.05 -1.94
CA SER A 91 12.42 12.27 -2.76
C SER A 91 11.33 12.21 -3.83
N ASP A 92 10.96 13.37 -4.39
CA ASP A 92 10.02 13.40 -5.52
C ASP A 92 10.54 12.65 -6.75
N VAL A 93 11.86 12.63 -6.96
CA VAL A 93 12.51 11.85 -8.04
C VAL A 93 12.23 10.35 -7.85
N GLU A 94 12.45 9.83 -6.64
CA GLU A 94 12.19 8.43 -6.34
C GLU A 94 10.70 8.08 -6.43
N ARG A 95 9.83 8.98 -5.98
CA ARG A 95 8.37 8.83 -6.10
C ARG A 95 7.94 8.72 -7.56
N LYS A 96 8.44 9.60 -8.44
CA LYS A 96 8.11 9.56 -9.88
C LYS A 96 8.60 8.26 -10.52
N LYS A 97 9.83 7.83 -10.23
CA LYS A 97 10.34 6.53 -10.68
C LYS A 97 9.47 5.36 -10.21
N LEU A 98 8.98 5.39 -8.96
CA LEU A 98 8.06 4.39 -8.44
C LEU A 98 6.72 4.42 -9.20
N MET A 99 6.18 5.61 -9.49
CA MET A 99 4.96 5.77 -10.29
C MET A 99 5.13 5.23 -11.72
N ASP A 100 6.25 5.54 -12.37
CA ASP A 100 6.56 5.12 -13.74
C ASP A 100 6.76 3.59 -13.85
N ASN A 101 7.06 2.92 -12.74
CA ASN A 101 7.28 1.47 -12.66
C ASN A 101 6.18 0.75 -11.85
N ILE A 102 4.97 1.29 -11.82
CA ILE A 102 3.81 0.64 -11.18
C ILE A 102 3.51 -0.75 -11.75
N ASP A 103 3.88 -1.01 -13.01
CA ASP A 103 3.74 -2.30 -13.70
C ASP A 103 4.51 -3.44 -13.00
N VAL A 104 5.70 -3.13 -12.48
CA VAL A 104 6.59 -4.06 -11.75
C VAL A 104 6.05 -4.43 -10.37
N ILE A 105 5.26 -3.53 -9.76
CA ILE A 105 4.67 -3.75 -8.44
C ILE A 105 3.59 -4.81 -8.51
N SER A 106 3.76 -5.92 -7.81
CA SER A 106 2.84 -7.07 -7.86
C SER A 106 1.56 -6.79 -7.08
N THR A 107 1.66 -6.14 -5.93
CA THR A 107 0.55 -5.91 -4.99
C THR A 107 0.60 -4.49 -4.40
N ILE A 108 -0.56 -3.97 -4.02
CA ILE A 108 -0.64 -2.77 -3.18
C ILE A 108 -1.15 -3.15 -1.80
N GLY A 109 -0.27 -3.02 -0.82
CA GLY A 109 -0.58 -3.08 0.60
C GLY A 109 -0.89 -1.68 1.16
N THR A 110 -0.99 -1.59 2.48
CA THR A 110 -1.23 -0.30 3.16
C THR A 110 -0.23 -0.01 4.25
N ASP A 111 0.42 -1.05 4.78
CA ASP A 111 1.18 -0.98 6.03
C ASP A 111 0.39 -0.24 7.12
N HIS A 112 -0.92 -0.55 7.22
CA HIS A 112 -1.83 0.17 8.09
C HIS A 112 -1.46 -0.04 9.57
N CYS A 113 -0.78 0.95 10.13
CA CYS A 113 -0.31 0.98 11.51
C CYS A 113 -0.60 2.37 12.10
N PRO A 114 -1.88 2.69 12.37
CA PRO A 114 -2.28 4.02 12.79
C PRO A 114 -1.94 4.28 14.27
N PHE A 115 -1.54 5.51 14.56
CA PHE A 115 -1.36 6.05 15.91
C PHE A 115 -2.23 7.29 16.08
N ASN A 116 -2.45 7.75 17.31
CA ASN A 116 -3.03 9.08 17.52
C ASN A 116 -1.97 10.17 17.35
N LYS A 117 -2.40 11.42 17.15
CA LYS A 117 -1.51 12.58 17.03
C LYS A 117 -0.58 12.71 18.24
N GLU A 118 -1.11 12.43 19.43
CA GLU A 118 -0.44 12.57 20.72
C GLU A 118 0.69 11.54 20.86
N ASP A 119 0.47 10.31 20.41
CA ASP A 119 1.48 9.25 20.41
C ASP A 119 2.67 9.59 19.51
N LYS A 120 2.45 10.44 18.50
CA LYS A 120 3.47 10.85 17.53
C LYS A 120 4.19 12.14 17.87
N LEU A 121 3.87 12.78 18.99
CA LEU A 121 4.55 14.01 19.42
C LEU A 121 6.00 13.70 19.80
N GLY A 122 6.93 14.09 18.96
CA GLY A 122 8.37 13.95 19.21
C GLY A 122 9.18 14.82 18.28
N ARG A 123 10.40 15.16 18.72
CA ARG A 123 11.36 15.91 17.89
C ARG A 123 12.31 14.98 17.15
N PHE A 124 12.55 13.81 17.73
CA PHE A 124 13.46 12.81 17.19
C PHE A 124 12.72 11.53 16.85
N THR A 125 13.17 10.87 15.79
CA THR A 125 12.57 9.62 15.27
C THR A 125 12.53 8.49 16.30
N LYS A 126 13.45 8.46 17.27
CA LYS A 126 13.48 7.47 18.35
C LYS A 126 12.34 7.62 19.38
N GLU A 127 11.68 8.77 19.38
CA GLU A 127 10.62 9.13 20.32
C GLU A 127 9.23 8.82 19.76
N ILE A 128 9.14 8.51 18.45
CA ILE A 128 7.91 8.47 17.69
C ILE A 128 7.67 7.04 17.19
N PRO A 129 6.49 6.46 17.40
CA PRO A 129 6.14 5.19 16.78
C PRO A 129 5.99 5.34 15.26
N MET A 130 6.49 4.35 14.51
CA MET A 130 6.51 4.37 13.05
C MET A 130 5.26 3.70 12.48
N GLY A 131 4.55 4.39 11.59
CA GLY A 131 3.35 3.86 10.94
C GLY A 131 2.28 4.91 10.73
N ILE A 132 1.45 4.75 9.70
CA ILE A 132 0.32 5.65 9.44
C ILE A 132 -0.93 4.84 9.05
N GLY A 133 -2.10 5.47 9.14
CA GLY A 133 -3.34 4.85 8.67
C GLY A 133 -3.55 5.05 7.17
N SER A 134 -3.72 3.96 6.40
CA SER A 134 -4.02 4.04 4.95
C SER A 134 -5.15 3.12 4.44
N ILE A 135 -5.64 2.17 5.24
CA ILE A 135 -6.49 1.06 4.76
C ILE A 135 -7.75 1.49 4.01
N GLU A 136 -8.47 2.49 4.50
CA GLU A 136 -9.78 2.87 3.99
C GLU A 136 -9.73 3.49 2.59
N PHE A 137 -8.74 4.36 2.35
CA PHE A 137 -8.64 5.12 1.11
C PHE A 137 -7.72 4.48 0.07
N SER A 138 -7.02 3.41 0.43
CA SER A 138 -5.94 2.82 -0.38
C SER A 138 -6.33 2.53 -1.82
N PHE A 139 -7.45 1.82 -2.02
CA PHE A 139 -7.92 1.50 -3.37
C PHE A 139 -8.26 2.76 -4.18
N VAL A 140 -9.00 3.70 -3.58
CA VAL A 140 -9.44 4.93 -4.27
C VAL A 140 -8.27 5.84 -4.60
N LEU A 141 -7.29 5.97 -3.70
CA LEU A 141 -6.05 6.72 -3.95
C LEU A 141 -5.29 6.14 -5.16
N MET A 142 -5.10 4.82 -5.19
CA MET A 142 -4.36 4.20 -6.28
C MET A 142 -5.15 4.17 -7.59
N HIS A 143 -6.47 3.98 -7.53
CA HIS A 143 -7.35 4.07 -8.71
C HIS A 143 -7.36 5.50 -9.28
N THR A 144 -7.33 6.53 -8.43
CA THR A 144 -7.21 7.92 -8.89
C THR A 144 -5.95 8.14 -9.73
N LEU A 145 -4.82 7.54 -9.35
CA LEU A 145 -3.54 7.70 -10.06
C LEU A 145 -3.43 6.81 -11.31
N PHE A 146 -3.95 5.59 -11.26
CA PHE A 146 -3.63 4.54 -12.23
C PHE A 146 -4.85 3.87 -12.89
N GLY A 147 -6.06 4.26 -12.52
CA GLY A 147 -7.32 3.69 -13.01
C GLY A 147 -7.43 2.19 -12.73
N ASP A 148 -8.04 1.46 -13.66
CA ASP A 148 -8.34 0.03 -13.49
C ASP A 148 -7.10 -0.87 -13.46
N SER A 149 -5.93 -0.35 -13.88
CA SER A 149 -4.67 -1.11 -13.91
C SER A 149 -4.19 -1.59 -12.53
N VAL A 150 -4.69 -0.99 -11.44
CA VAL A 150 -4.36 -1.40 -10.07
C VAL A 150 -5.32 -2.43 -9.49
N ILE A 151 -6.46 -2.74 -10.13
CA ILE A 151 -7.48 -3.64 -9.57
C ILE A 151 -6.86 -5.01 -9.20
N ASP A 152 -6.10 -5.61 -10.10
CA ASP A 152 -5.47 -6.91 -9.87
C ASP A 152 -4.43 -6.87 -8.73
N LYS A 153 -3.80 -5.71 -8.49
CA LYS A 153 -2.81 -5.50 -7.40
C LYS A 153 -3.45 -5.45 -6.02
N PHE A 154 -4.76 -5.23 -5.93
CA PHE A 154 -5.56 -5.32 -4.69
C PHE A 154 -6.33 -6.64 -4.54
N THR A 155 -6.49 -7.40 -5.63
CA THR A 155 -7.43 -8.53 -5.68
C THR A 155 -6.75 -9.82 -6.11
N LYS A 156 -6.70 -10.10 -7.42
CA LYS A 156 -6.25 -11.36 -8.00
C LYS A 156 -4.80 -11.69 -7.69
N ASN A 157 -3.88 -10.72 -7.78
CA ASN A 157 -2.46 -10.95 -7.52
C ASN A 157 -2.25 -11.32 -6.05
N VAL A 158 -2.85 -10.55 -5.13
CA VAL A 158 -2.81 -10.81 -3.69
C VAL A 158 -3.35 -12.21 -3.38
N ALA A 159 -4.49 -12.57 -3.96
CA ALA A 159 -5.10 -13.87 -3.74
C ALA A 159 -4.24 -15.03 -4.28
N LYS A 160 -3.59 -14.88 -5.43
CA LYS A 160 -2.70 -15.89 -5.99
C LYS A 160 -1.44 -16.06 -5.15
N ILE A 161 -0.74 -14.96 -4.86
CA ILE A 161 0.52 -14.95 -4.10
C ILE A 161 0.34 -15.58 -2.72
N HIS A 162 -0.81 -15.35 -2.09
CA HIS A 162 -1.09 -15.87 -0.76
C HIS A 162 -1.95 -17.14 -0.73
N GLY A 163 -2.10 -17.86 -1.84
CA GLY A 163 -2.73 -19.18 -1.82
C GLY A 163 -4.23 -19.16 -1.47
N LEU A 164 -4.92 -18.11 -1.88
CA LEU A 164 -6.36 -17.88 -1.68
C LEU A 164 -7.15 -17.92 -2.99
N TYR A 165 -6.50 -17.86 -4.15
CA TYR A 165 -7.15 -17.99 -5.45
C TYR A 165 -7.59 -19.46 -5.71
N PRO A 166 -8.75 -19.72 -6.34
CA PRO A 166 -9.75 -18.77 -6.83
C PRO A 166 -10.81 -18.38 -5.77
N LYS A 167 -10.70 -18.85 -4.52
CA LYS A 167 -11.70 -18.53 -3.49
C LYS A 167 -11.84 -17.03 -3.23
N LYS A 168 -10.75 -16.27 -3.37
CA LYS A 168 -10.70 -14.80 -3.23
C LYS A 168 -10.12 -14.15 -4.49
N GLY A 169 -10.35 -12.83 -4.61
CA GLY A 169 -9.71 -11.99 -5.61
C GLY A 169 -10.23 -12.16 -7.04
N THR A 170 -11.42 -12.75 -7.21
CA THR A 170 -12.05 -12.95 -8.52
C THR A 170 -13.57 -13.08 -8.40
N LEU A 171 -14.27 -12.87 -9.52
CA LEU A 171 -15.73 -12.96 -9.65
C LEU A 171 -16.10 -14.18 -10.50
N LEU A 172 -15.62 -15.36 -10.12
CA LEU A 172 -15.95 -16.62 -10.78
C LEU A 172 -17.02 -17.38 -9.99
N PRO A 173 -17.88 -18.17 -10.66
CA PRO A 173 -18.75 -19.12 -9.97
C PRO A 173 -17.94 -20.02 -9.01
N GLY A 174 -18.39 -20.11 -7.75
CA GLY A 174 -17.73 -20.86 -6.69
C GLY A 174 -16.74 -20.07 -5.83
N SER A 175 -16.38 -18.84 -6.20
CA SER A 175 -15.61 -17.92 -5.33
C SER A 175 -16.48 -17.35 -4.21
N ASP A 176 -15.86 -16.92 -3.11
CA ASP A 176 -16.58 -16.13 -2.10
C ASP A 176 -17.05 -14.83 -2.78
N ALA A 177 -18.34 -14.50 -2.66
CA ALA A 177 -18.94 -13.28 -3.23
C ALA A 177 -18.51 -12.03 -2.44
N ASP A 178 -17.23 -11.69 -2.51
CA ASP A 178 -16.63 -10.46 -1.97
C ASP A 178 -16.48 -9.44 -3.10
N MET A 179 -17.22 -8.34 -3.01
CA MET A 179 -17.36 -7.38 -4.10
C MET A 179 -17.49 -5.97 -3.57
N VAL A 180 -17.15 -4.99 -4.40
CA VAL A 180 -17.49 -3.59 -4.18
C VAL A 180 -18.36 -3.10 -5.33
N ILE A 181 -19.36 -2.28 -5.00
CA ILE A 181 -20.06 -1.45 -5.98
C ILE A 181 -19.31 -0.14 -6.03
N PHE A 182 -18.73 0.16 -7.19
CA PHE A 182 -17.80 1.27 -7.36
C PHE A 182 -18.28 2.20 -8.48
N ASP A 183 -18.34 3.49 -8.18
CA ASP A 183 -18.57 4.54 -9.17
C ASP A 183 -17.22 5.18 -9.54
N PRO A 184 -16.68 4.93 -10.74
CA PRO A 184 -15.39 5.45 -11.18
C PRO A 184 -15.42 6.94 -11.56
N GLU A 185 -16.59 7.55 -11.70
CA GLU A 185 -16.75 8.95 -12.13
C GLU A 185 -16.95 9.92 -10.97
N ALA A 186 -17.34 9.41 -9.80
CA ALA A 186 -17.47 10.22 -8.59
C ALA A 186 -16.18 10.97 -8.25
N ARG A 187 -16.28 12.29 -8.05
CA ARG A 187 -15.18 13.15 -7.58
C ARG A 187 -15.51 13.70 -6.20
N TRP A 188 -14.57 13.57 -5.27
CA TRP A 188 -14.78 14.01 -3.90
C TRP A 188 -13.43 14.27 -3.22
N ARG A 189 -13.49 14.90 -2.04
CA ARG A 189 -12.31 15.19 -1.22
C ARG A 189 -12.30 14.26 -0.02
N ILE A 190 -11.15 13.63 0.24
CA ILE A 190 -10.95 12.78 1.43
C ILE A 190 -11.12 13.65 2.68
N GLY A 191 -11.96 13.17 3.60
CA GLY A 191 -12.22 13.81 4.89
C GLY A 191 -12.02 12.83 6.04
N GLU A 192 -13.05 12.72 6.87
CA GLU A 192 -13.09 11.78 8.00
C GLU A 192 -12.98 10.32 7.55
N HIS A 193 -12.62 9.46 8.51
CA HIS A 193 -12.36 8.05 8.29
C HIS A 193 -12.89 7.21 9.46
N HIS A 194 -12.98 5.90 9.25
CA HIS A 194 -13.51 4.93 10.22
C HIS A 194 -12.43 4.32 11.12
N SER A 195 -11.13 4.56 10.86
CA SER A 195 -10.06 4.17 11.79
C SER A 195 -10.18 4.89 13.14
N ARG A 196 -9.69 4.26 14.22
CA ARG A 196 -9.65 4.82 15.58
C ARG A 196 -8.66 5.96 15.78
N SER A 197 -7.76 6.19 14.82
CA SER A 197 -6.84 7.33 14.88
C SER A 197 -7.62 8.64 14.84
N ASN A 198 -7.08 9.68 15.47
CA ASN A 198 -7.64 11.03 15.41
C ASN A 198 -7.03 11.89 14.28
N TYR A 199 -6.35 11.29 13.31
CA TYR A 199 -5.87 11.98 12.12
C TYR A 199 -5.83 11.11 10.86
N ASN A 200 -6.04 11.75 9.72
CA ASN A 200 -5.91 11.15 8.41
C ASN A 200 -4.76 11.79 7.63
N PRO A 201 -3.71 11.04 7.26
CA PRO A 201 -2.61 11.60 6.47
C PRO A 201 -3.04 12.08 5.08
N TYR A 202 -4.16 11.58 4.56
CA TYR A 202 -4.71 11.88 3.23
C TYR A 202 -5.83 12.92 3.25
N GLU A 203 -6.12 13.52 4.41
CA GLU A 203 -7.15 14.54 4.55
C GLU A 203 -6.94 15.67 3.55
N GLY A 204 -8.01 16.06 2.86
CA GLY A 204 -8.00 17.15 1.91
C GLY A 204 -7.56 16.77 0.50
N LEU A 205 -7.10 15.55 0.22
CA LEU A 205 -6.78 15.14 -1.14
C LEU A 205 -8.04 14.97 -2.00
N GLU A 206 -7.98 15.43 -3.25
CA GLU A 206 -9.02 15.16 -4.24
C GLU A 206 -8.81 13.78 -4.86
N VAL A 207 -9.88 13.01 -4.99
CA VAL A 207 -9.87 11.67 -5.55
C VAL A 207 -11.00 11.48 -6.54
N ARG A 208 -10.78 10.54 -7.48
CA ARG A 208 -11.77 10.06 -8.44
C ARG A 208 -12.04 8.59 -8.16
N GLY A 209 -13.32 8.22 -8.15
CA GLY A 209 -13.76 6.89 -7.76
C GLY A 209 -14.34 6.88 -6.34
N LYS A 210 -15.48 6.23 -6.16
CA LYS A 210 -16.10 6.04 -4.84
C LYS A 210 -16.67 4.64 -4.69
N ILE A 211 -16.32 3.97 -3.59
CA ILE A 211 -16.97 2.72 -3.19
C ILE A 211 -18.33 3.10 -2.58
N ILE A 212 -19.42 2.67 -3.21
CA ILE A 212 -20.79 2.93 -2.78
C ILE A 212 -21.22 1.88 -1.76
N SER A 213 -20.93 0.61 -2.05
CA SER A 213 -21.31 -0.53 -1.22
C SER A 213 -20.22 -1.58 -1.22
N THR A 214 -20.13 -2.32 -0.12
CA THR A 214 -19.20 -3.45 0.04
C THR A 214 -20.00 -4.68 0.43
N ILE A 215 -19.76 -5.76 -0.29
CA ILE A 215 -20.39 -7.06 -0.09
C ILE A 215 -19.30 -8.02 0.36
N SER A 216 -19.54 -8.76 1.45
CA SER A 216 -18.69 -9.87 1.85
C SER A 216 -19.48 -11.17 1.91
N ARG A 217 -19.02 -12.17 1.18
CA ARG A 217 -19.63 -13.50 1.05
C ARG A 217 -21.13 -13.43 0.77
N GLY A 218 -21.53 -12.55 -0.15
CA GLY A 218 -22.91 -12.38 -0.61
C GLY A 218 -23.77 -11.49 0.28
N ASN A 219 -23.26 -10.96 1.38
CA ASN A 219 -23.99 -10.06 2.28
C ASN A 219 -23.43 -8.65 2.20
N PHE A 220 -24.30 -7.65 2.10
CA PHE A 220 -23.87 -6.26 2.28
C PHE A 220 -23.31 -6.07 3.69
N ILE A 221 -22.14 -5.44 3.77
CA ILE A 221 -21.54 -4.98 5.03
C ILE A 221 -21.50 -3.44 5.10
N VAL A 222 -21.45 -2.81 3.92
CA VAL A 222 -21.72 -1.39 3.71
C VAL A 222 -22.72 -1.30 2.58
N LYS A 223 -23.85 -0.63 2.81
CA LYS A 223 -24.89 -0.40 1.79
C LYS A 223 -25.15 1.09 1.67
N ASP A 224 -24.95 1.63 0.47
CA ASP A 224 -25.15 3.05 0.14
C ASP A 224 -24.41 3.99 1.12
N GLY A 225 -23.16 3.64 1.44
CA GLY A 225 -22.31 4.39 2.37
C GLY A 225 -22.60 4.16 3.87
N ILE A 226 -23.60 3.36 4.22
CA ILE A 226 -23.95 3.05 5.61
C ILE A 226 -23.35 1.71 6.02
N PHE A 227 -22.55 1.69 7.07
CA PHE A 227 -22.09 0.44 7.68
C PHE A 227 -23.26 -0.26 8.38
N ILE A 228 -23.52 -1.51 7.99
CA ILE A 228 -24.66 -2.29 8.50
C ILE A 228 -24.23 -3.53 9.30
N GLY A 229 -22.93 -3.66 9.59
CA GLY A 229 -22.36 -4.81 10.30
C GLY A 229 -21.76 -5.86 9.37
N GLY A 230 -21.00 -6.78 9.94
CA GLY A 230 -20.37 -7.86 9.20
C GLY A 230 -19.50 -8.71 10.11
N GLU A 231 -19.31 -9.97 9.73
CA GLU A 231 -18.50 -10.91 10.50
C GLU A 231 -17.26 -11.32 9.71
N GLY A 232 -16.13 -11.44 10.40
CA GLY A 232 -14.91 -12.02 9.85
C GLY A 232 -14.83 -13.52 10.12
N ARG A 233 -14.09 -14.26 9.29
CA ARG A 233 -13.65 -15.62 9.62
C ARG A 233 -12.20 -15.80 9.24
N PHE A 234 -11.47 -16.58 10.03
CA PHE A 234 -10.11 -16.96 9.70
C PHE A 234 -10.07 -17.70 8.35
N LEU A 235 -9.10 -17.34 7.50
CA LEU A 235 -8.89 -17.97 6.20
C LEU A 235 -7.65 -18.87 6.26
N LYS A 236 -7.87 -20.18 6.16
CA LYS A 236 -6.80 -21.14 5.87
C LYS A 236 -6.31 -20.93 4.44
N ARG A 237 -5.00 -20.74 4.27
CA ARG A 237 -4.33 -20.57 2.99
C ARG A 237 -3.71 -21.89 2.53
N ARG A 238 -3.58 -22.09 1.22
CA ARG A 238 -2.83 -23.21 0.62
C ARG A 238 -1.73 -22.61 -0.25
N LEU A 239 -0.51 -22.55 0.27
CA LEU A 239 0.68 -22.03 -0.43
C LEU A 239 1.25 -23.09 -1.37
#